data_AF-A0A6J7GAD2-F1
#
_entry.id   AF-A0A6J7GAD2-F1
#
_cell.length_a   1.000
_cell.length_b   1.000
_cell.length_c   1.000
_cell.angle_alpha   90.00
_cell.angle_beta   90.00
_cell.angle_gamma   90.00
#
_symmetry.space_group_name_H-M   'P 1'
#
loop_
_entity.id
_entity.type
_entity.pdbx_description
1 polymer ?
#
loop_
_entity_poly.entity_id
_entity_poly.type
_entity_poly.pdbx_seq_one_letter_code
_entity_poly.pdbx_strand_id
1 'polypeptide(L)'
;MILANAIIAGVNKAGTTSLFVSLSSHPEVFPAAVKETSYFLPPRWGQPIEDQEVYEAYFSKAGTEPIRLEATPAYFYGGQPVIDAMKAILPSNLKILVVLREPVERFWSFFTFQKARLRIPKEMSALEYLAKSDGLTDSDFSDPSQERWFAFQGGCYADYLPVWHEALGENLEIIYFDELMKQPQQVLEQVARFLNIDSELFPSLELARENQTTGYKRSGLQRFALAVNTRLEKFLRRHYGLKEKLRSMYYRINGSTKKEKMPEDIRTVLADRYQAPNAQLRSQLQAMGRKLPRWLEG
;
A
#
# COMPACT_ATOMS: atom_id res chain seq x y z
N MET A 1 -26.42 0.34 5.38
CA MET A 1 -25.28 -0.57 5.15
C MET A 1 -24.03 0.10 5.67
N ILE A 2 -23.21 -0.62 6.45
CA ILE A 2 -22.00 -0.10 7.09
C ILE A 2 -20.78 -0.61 6.32
N LEU A 3 -20.60 -0.09 5.11
CA LEU A 3 -19.52 -0.49 4.20
C LEU A 3 -18.56 0.69 3.99
N ALA A 4 -17.33 0.38 3.59
CA ALA A 4 -16.38 1.40 3.18
C ALA A 4 -16.94 2.23 2.03
N ASN A 5 -16.73 3.54 2.10
CA ASN A 5 -16.97 4.47 1.01
C ASN A 5 -15.70 5.24 0.62
N ALA A 6 -14.58 4.98 1.30
CA ALA A 6 -13.26 5.44 0.93
C ALA A 6 -12.24 4.29 1.07
N ILE A 7 -11.41 4.06 0.05
CA ILE A 7 -10.37 3.02 0.08
C ILE A 7 -9.03 3.57 -0.40
N ILE A 8 -7.98 3.38 0.40
CA ILE A 8 -6.59 3.55 -0.06
C ILE A 8 -6.15 2.24 -0.75
N ALA A 9 -6.27 2.21 -2.07
CA ALA A 9 -6.08 1.01 -2.88
C ALA A 9 -4.61 0.76 -3.28
N GLY A 10 -3.74 1.76 -3.17
CA GLY A 10 -2.35 1.61 -3.57
C GLY A 10 -1.43 2.78 -3.26
N VAL A 11 -0.13 2.65 -3.50
CA VAL A 11 0.57 1.39 -3.82
C VAL A 11 1.44 0.95 -2.64
N ASN A 12 1.81 -0.34 -2.56
CA ASN A 12 2.72 -0.80 -1.50
C ASN A 12 4.00 0.04 -1.49
N LYS A 13 4.47 0.33 -0.27
CA LYS A 13 5.71 1.08 -0.02
C LYS A 13 5.68 2.53 -0.49
N ALA A 14 4.49 3.10 -0.71
CA ALA A 14 4.28 4.51 -1.04
C ALA A 14 3.62 5.32 0.09
N GLY A 15 3.82 4.97 1.37
CA GLY A 15 3.31 5.79 2.48
C GLY A 15 1.82 5.65 2.81
N THR A 16 1.13 4.67 2.21
CA THR A 16 -0.30 4.40 2.43
C THR A 16 -0.68 4.18 3.89
N THR A 17 0.24 3.67 4.73
CA THR A 17 -0.05 3.54 6.17
C THR A 17 -0.01 4.88 6.88
N SER A 18 0.94 5.77 6.55
CA SER A 18 0.94 7.13 7.11
C SER A 18 -0.36 7.85 6.73
N LEU A 19 -0.79 7.74 5.47
CA LEU A 19 -2.07 8.31 5.03
C LEU A 19 -3.26 7.68 5.78
N PHE A 20 -3.33 6.35 5.90
CA PHE A 20 -4.40 5.67 6.63
C PHE A 20 -4.48 6.15 8.09
N VAL A 21 -3.34 6.25 8.78
CA VAL A 21 -3.28 6.68 10.19
C VAL A 21 -3.72 8.13 10.33
N SER A 22 -3.24 9.03 9.48
CA SER A 22 -3.65 10.44 9.51
C SER A 22 -5.13 10.64 9.23
N LEU A 23 -5.70 9.92 8.25
CA LEU A 23 -7.14 9.96 8.01
C LEU A 23 -7.92 9.33 9.16
N SER A 24 -7.44 8.23 9.74
CA SER A 24 -8.10 7.55 10.88
C SER A 24 -8.17 8.40 12.14
N SER A 25 -7.32 9.42 12.28
CA SER A 25 -7.37 10.36 13.41
C SER A 25 -8.36 11.49 13.22
N HIS A 26 -9.01 11.59 12.06
CA HIS A 26 -10.02 12.60 11.78
C HIS A 26 -11.36 12.20 12.41
N PRO A 27 -12.08 13.10 13.11
CA PRO A 27 -13.33 12.75 13.79
C PRO A 27 -14.46 12.31 12.83
N GLU A 28 -14.42 12.75 11.57
CA GLU A 28 -15.37 12.33 10.54
C GLU A 28 -14.99 11.02 9.80
N VAL A 29 -13.93 10.33 10.24
CA VAL A 29 -13.45 9.09 9.60
C VAL A 29 -13.50 7.94 10.59
N PHE A 30 -14.27 6.92 10.24
CA PHE A 30 -14.24 5.63 10.90
C PHE A 30 -13.37 4.63 10.11
N PRO A 31 -12.20 4.22 10.63
CA PRO A 31 -11.35 3.25 9.94
C PRO A 31 -11.83 1.81 10.13
N ALA A 32 -11.57 0.95 9.14
CA ALA A 32 -11.68 -0.49 9.30
C ALA A 32 -10.90 -0.97 10.53
N ALA A 33 -11.44 -1.96 11.26
CA ALA A 33 -10.85 -2.48 12.49
C ALA A 33 -9.40 -2.99 12.33
N VAL A 34 -8.99 -3.30 11.10
CA VAL A 34 -7.60 -3.59 10.74
C VAL A 34 -7.23 -2.89 9.43
N LYS A 35 -5.98 -2.44 9.31
CA LYS A 35 -5.41 -2.08 8.01
C LYS A 35 -5.13 -3.35 7.20
N GLU A 36 -5.27 -3.26 5.88
CA GLU A 36 -5.08 -4.34 4.91
C GLU A 36 -6.06 -5.51 5.16
N THR A 37 -7.36 -5.21 5.08
CA THR A 37 -8.41 -6.25 5.17
C THR A 37 -8.21 -7.33 4.10
N SER A 38 -7.72 -6.93 2.92
CA SER A 38 -7.48 -7.80 1.76
C SER A 38 -8.73 -8.50 1.24
N TYR A 39 -9.92 -8.03 1.63
CA TYR A 39 -11.20 -8.64 1.28
C TYR A 39 -11.45 -8.68 -0.24
N PHE A 40 -11.14 -7.60 -0.96
CA PHE A 40 -11.31 -7.53 -2.42
C PHE A 40 -10.09 -8.02 -3.21
N LEU A 41 -9.09 -8.64 -2.56
CA LEU A 41 -7.87 -9.08 -3.23
C LEU A 41 -8.01 -10.43 -3.98
N PRO A 42 -8.79 -11.43 -3.50
CA PRO A 42 -8.92 -12.73 -4.16
C PRO A 42 -9.22 -12.68 -5.67
N PRO A 43 -10.10 -11.79 -6.18
CA PRO A 43 -10.38 -11.68 -7.62
C PRO A 43 -9.16 -11.41 -8.49
N ARG A 44 -8.10 -10.76 -7.95
CA ARG A 44 -6.82 -10.58 -8.64
C ARG A 44 -6.21 -11.91 -9.12
N TRP A 45 -6.49 -12.98 -8.39
CA TRP A 45 -5.97 -14.33 -8.65
C TRP A 45 -7.05 -15.29 -9.15
N GLY A 46 -8.18 -14.78 -9.62
CA GLY A 46 -9.32 -15.59 -10.06
C GLY A 46 -10.00 -16.36 -8.92
N GLN A 47 -9.80 -15.92 -7.67
CA GLN A 47 -10.41 -16.54 -6.49
C GLN A 47 -11.68 -15.77 -6.08
N PRO A 48 -12.70 -16.45 -5.53
CA PRO A 48 -13.90 -15.78 -5.04
C PRO A 48 -13.61 -14.93 -3.80
N ILE A 49 -14.39 -13.88 -3.61
CA ILE A 49 -14.45 -13.14 -2.35
C ILE A 49 -15.25 -13.93 -1.31
N GLU A 50 -14.98 -13.69 -0.03
CA GLU A 50 -15.79 -14.22 1.08
C GLU A 50 -17.18 -13.55 1.11
N ASP A 51 -18.05 -14.03 2.01
CA ASP A 51 -19.38 -13.44 2.20
C ASP A 51 -19.28 -11.99 2.71
N GLN A 52 -20.24 -11.14 2.31
CA GLN A 52 -20.26 -9.70 2.62
C GLN A 52 -20.22 -9.43 4.13
N GLU A 53 -20.83 -10.27 4.95
CA GLU A 53 -20.85 -10.17 6.41
C GLU A 53 -19.44 -10.18 7.01
N VAL A 54 -18.48 -10.86 6.36
CA VAL A 54 -17.07 -10.85 6.77
C VAL A 54 -16.47 -9.45 6.61
N TYR A 55 -16.80 -8.74 5.52
CA TYR A 55 -16.34 -7.38 5.29
C TYR A 55 -17.01 -6.38 6.23
N GLU A 56 -18.32 -6.48 6.42
CA GLU A 56 -19.10 -5.61 7.32
C GLU A 56 -18.60 -5.68 8.76
N ALA A 57 -18.12 -6.85 9.21
CA ALA A 57 -17.57 -7.02 10.55
C ALA A 57 -16.39 -6.07 10.84
N TYR A 58 -15.61 -5.66 9.82
CA TYR A 58 -14.53 -4.68 9.98
C TYR A 58 -15.03 -3.27 10.33
N PHE A 59 -16.30 -2.98 10.08
CA PHE A 59 -16.94 -1.69 10.36
C PHE A 59 -18.05 -1.79 11.41
N SER A 60 -18.18 -2.92 12.12
CA SER A 60 -19.25 -3.19 13.09
C SER A 60 -19.41 -2.16 14.23
N LYS A 61 -18.39 -1.34 14.48
CA LYS A 61 -18.42 -0.26 15.49
C LYS A 61 -18.57 1.15 14.89
N ALA A 62 -18.76 1.26 13.58
CA ALA A 62 -18.96 2.56 12.95
C ALA A 62 -20.26 3.20 13.47
N GLY A 63 -20.17 4.47 13.83
CA GLY A 63 -21.31 5.28 14.19
C GLY A 63 -21.80 6.08 12.98
N THR A 64 -21.88 7.39 13.19
CA THR A 64 -22.40 8.36 12.24
C THR A 64 -21.32 9.02 11.39
N GLU A 65 -20.07 8.55 11.47
CA GLU A 65 -18.96 9.10 10.70
C GLU A 65 -19.27 8.99 9.20
N PRO A 66 -19.16 10.09 8.43
CA PRO A 66 -19.50 10.09 7.01
C PRO A 66 -18.54 9.24 6.20
N ILE A 67 -17.29 9.06 6.64
CA ILE A 67 -16.29 8.27 5.93
C ILE A 67 -16.02 6.96 6.67
N ARG A 68 -16.09 5.85 5.95
CA ARG A 68 -15.63 4.54 6.38
C ARG A 68 -14.44 4.15 5.54
N LEU A 69 -13.26 4.15 6.17
CA LEU A 69 -11.98 4.06 5.50
C LEU A 69 -11.41 2.65 5.55
N GLU A 70 -11.09 2.09 4.39
CA GLU A 70 -10.25 0.90 4.27
C GLU A 70 -8.90 1.25 3.63
N ALA A 71 -7.89 0.40 3.82
CA ALA A 71 -6.62 0.54 3.12
C ALA A 71 -5.98 -0.81 2.85
N THR A 72 -6.01 -1.26 1.61
CA THR A 72 -5.23 -2.41 1.13
C THR A 72 -4.46 -2.03 -0.14
N PRO A 73 -3.16 -1.68 -0.02
CA PRO A 73 -2.39 -1.13 -1.14
C PRO A 73 -2.15 -2.08 -2.33
N ALA A 74 -2.47 -3.36 -2.17
CA ALA A 74 -2.35 -4.36 -3.21
C ALA A 74 -3.56 -4.41 -4.14
N TYR A 75 -4.68 -3.76 -3.76
CA TYR A 75 -5.87 -3.69 -4.62
C TYR A 75 -5.57 -3.05 -5.96
N PHE A 76 -4.71 -2.02 -6.00
CA PHE A 76 -4.33 -1.31 -7.22
C PHE A 76 -3.88 -2.24 -8.36
N TYR A 77 -3.17 -3.33 -8.06
CA TYR A 77 -2.69 -4.26 -9.09
C TYR A 77 -3.72 -5.33 -9.49
N GLY A 78 -4.88 -5.34 -8.84
CA GLY A 78 -5.97 -6.26 -9.12
C GLY A 78 -6.79 -5.92 -10.35
N GLY A 79 -6.64 -4.70 -10.89
CA GLY A 79 -7.29 -4.26 -12.12
C GLY A 79 -8.81 -4.42 -12.10
N GLN A 80 -9.38 -4.69 -13.27
CA GLN A 80 -10.83 -4.81 -13.47
C GLN A 80 -11.52 -5.80 -12.52
N PRO A 81 -11.00 -7.04 -12.28
CA PRO A 81 -11.65 -7.98 -11.37
C PRO A 81 -11.87 -7.45 -9.95
N VAL A 82 -10.89 -6.70 -9.42
CA VAL A 82 -10.98 -6.11 -8.08
C VAL A 82 -11.93 -4.91 -8.07
N ILE A 83 -11.89 -4.10 -9.13
CA ILE A 83 -12.82 -2.96 -9.31
C ILE A 83 -14.27 -3.44 -9.39
N ASP A 84 -14.54 -4.51 -10.14
CA ASP A 84 -15.88 -5.08 -10.29
C ASP A 84 -16.40 -5.63 -8.96
N ALA A 85 -15.57 -6.36 -8.22
CA ALA A 85 -15.91 -6.86 -6.90
C ALA A 85 -16.23 -5.71 -5.91
N MET A 86 -15.45 -4.62 -5.96
CA MET A 86 -15.73 -3.42 -5.18
C MET A 86 -17.08 -2.79 -5.58
N LYS A 87 -17.32 -2.56 -6.87
CA LYS A 87 -18.57 -1.93 -7.35
C LYS A 87 -19.82 -2.77 -7.09
N ALA A 88 -19.67 -4.09 -7.01
CA ALA A 88 -20.79 -5.00 -6.71
C ALA A 88 -21.28 -4.90 -5.26
N ILE A 89 -20.41 -4.54 -4.32
CA ILE A 89 -20.71 -4.56 -2.87
C ILE A 89 -20.75 -3.15 -2.28
N LEU A 90 -19.81 -2.30 -2.68
CA LEU A 90 -19.61 -0.97 -2.09
C LEU A 90 -20.59 0.05 -2.67
N PRO A 91 -20.91 1.11 -1.93
CA PRO A 91 -21.84 2.13 -2.40
C PRO A 91 -21.32 2.84 -3.65
N SER A 92 -22.25 3.37 -4.46
CA SER A 92 -21.93 4.03 -5.73
C SER A 92 -21.08 5.30 -5.61
N ASN A 93 -21.03 5.90 -4.42
CA ASN A 93 -20.17 7.05 -4.10
C ASN A 93 -18.79 6.65 -3.56
N LEU A 94 -18.34 5.41 -3.81
CA LEU A 94 -17.02 4.92 -3.44
C LEU A 94 -15.92 5.83 -4.00
N LYS A 95 -15.04 6.29 -3.11
CA LYS A 95 -13.84 7.07 -3.44
C LYS A 95 -12.58 6.24 -3.26
N ILE A 96 -11.67 6.28 -4.23
CA ILE A 96 -10.41 5.56 -4.20
C ILE A 96 -9.24 6.52 -4.14
N LEU A 97 -8.30 6.24 -3.25
CA LEU A 97 -7.04 6.96 -3.09
C LEU A 97 -5.89 6.04 -3.52
N VAL A 98 -5.00 6.56 -4.38
CA VAL A 98 -3.76 5.88 -4.78
C VAL A 98 -2.58 6.81 -4.53
N VAL A 99 -1.63 6.37 -3.72
CA VAL A 99 -0.36 7.06 -3.49
C VAL A 99 0.72 6.46 -4.37
N LEU A 100 1.28 7.24 -5.29
CA LEU A 100 2.41 6.86 -6.14
C LEU A 100 3.72 7.34 -5.54
N ARG A 101 4.77 6.52 -5.66
CA ARG A 101 6.12 6.84 -5.20
C ARG A 101 7.08 6.67 -6.38
N GLU A 102 8.22 7.37 -6.35
CA GLU A 102 9.29 7.11 -7.31
C GLU A 102 9.60 5.59 -7.39
N PRO A 103 9.48 4.97 -8.58
CA PRO A 103 9.52 3.52 -8.73
C PRO A 103 10.82 2.85 -8.27
N VAL A 104 11.99 3.48 -8.46
CA VAL A 104 13.29 2.94 -8.01
C VAL A 104 13.34 2.84 -6.48
N GLU A 105 12.94 3.90 -5.78
CA GLU A 105 12.88 3.97 -4.32
C GLU A 105 11.78 3.04 -3.76
N ARG A 106 10.66 2.89 -4.47
CA ARG A 106 9.60 1.93 -4.15
C ARG A 106 10.11 0.49 -4.32
N PHE A 107 10.80 0.17 -5.41
CA PHE A 107 11.45 -1.13 -5.65
C PHE A 107 12.37 -1.47 -4.48
N TRP A 108 13.31 -0.58 -4.15
CA TRP A 108 14.29 -0.82 -3.08
C TRP A 108 13.60 -1.05 -1.73
N SER A 109 12.56 -0.27 -1.45
CA SER A 109 11.77 -0.41 -0.23
C SER A 109 11.01 -1.74 -0.16
N PHE A 110 10.53 -2.24 -1.30
CA PHE A 110 9.85 -3.53 -1.39
C PHE A 110 10.85 -4.68 -1.24
N PHE A 111 11.94 -4.67 -2.00
CA PHE A 111 13.00 -5.66 -1.95
C PHE A 111 13.55 -5.84 -0.52
N THR A 112 13.96 -4.75 0.13
CA THR A 112 14.45 -4.77 1.51
C THR A 112 13.39 -5.23 2.51
N PHE A 113 12.11 -4.91 2.27
CA PHE A 113 11.00 -5.40 3.07
C PHE A 113 10.83 -6.92 2.94
N GLN A 114 10.95 -7.48 1.74
CA GLN A 114 10.88 -8.93 1.53
C GLN A 114 12.04 -9.66 2.21
N LYS A 115 13.27 -9.09 2.18
CA LYS A 115 14.42 -9.59 2.95
C LYS A 115 14.15 -9.55 4.46
N ALA A 116 13.62 -8.43 4.96
CA ALA A 116 13.27 -8.29 6.37
C ALA A 116 12.22 -9.32 6.81
N ARG A 117 11.26 -9.65 5.93
CA ARG A 117 10.23 -10.67 6.16
C ARG A 117 10.70 -12.11 5.92
N LEU A 118 11.97 -12.32 5.56
CA LEU A 118 12.54 -13.63 5.25
C LEU A 118 11.80 -14.36 4.12
N ARG A 119 11.10 -13.63 3.25
CA ARG A 119 10.42 -14.20 2.06
C ARG A 119 11.38 -14.44 0.91
N ILE A 120 12.56 -13.82 0.97
CA ILE A 120 13.68 -14.04 0.05
C ILE A 120 14.98 -14.18 0.88
N PRO A 121 16.04 -14.81 0.34
CA PRO A 121 17.31 -14.94 1.06
C PRO A 121 17.87 -13.58 1.47
N LYS A 122 18.41 -13.50 2.69
CA LYS A 122 18.94 -12.25 3.24
C LYS A 122 20.12 -11.70 2.42
N GLU A 123 20.91 -12.62 1.86
CA GLU A 123 22.17 -12.35 1.15
C GLU A 123 21.96 -12.17 -0.35
N MET A 124 20.73 -12.35 -0.83
CA MET A 124 20.37 -12.09 -2.22
C MET A 124 20.59 -10.62 -2.57
N SER A 125 21.30 -10.38 -3.66
CA SER A 125 21.51 -9.08 -4.28
C SER A 125 20.27 -8.63 -5.07
N ALA A 126 20.17 -7.33 -5.36
CA ALA A 126 19.09 -6.80 -6.17
C ALA A 126 19.17 -7.30 -7.64
N LEU A 127 20.37 -7.54 -8.18
CA LEU A 127 20.53 -8.09 -9.53
C LEU A 127 20.04 -9.54 -9.63
N GLU A 128 20.37 -10.39 -8.64
CA GLU A 128 19.84 -11.75 -8.58
C GLU A 128 18.31 -11.76 -8.44
N TYR A 129 17.78 -10.83 -7.65
CA TYR A 129 16.33 -10.64 -7.51
C TYR A 129 15.69 -10.26 -8.85
N LEU A 130 16.26 -9.28 -9.56
CA LEU A 130 15.77 -8.83 -10.87
C LEU A 130 15.84 -9.97 -11.89
N ALA A 131 16.97 -10.66 -12.02
CA ALA A 131 17.12 -11.79 -12.93
C ALA A 131 16.09 -12.89 -12.67
N LYS A 132 15.76 -13.13 -11.39
CA LYS A 132 14.69 -14.08 -11.03
C LYS A 132 13.30 -13.55 -11.37
N SER A 133 13.04 -12.28 -11.11
CA SER A 133 11.76 -11.63 -11.45
C SER A 133 11.52 -11.57 -12.96
N ASP A 134 12.58 -11.38 -13.75
CA ASP A 134 12.51 -11.28 -15.21
C ASP A 134 12.17 -12.62 -15.87
N GLY A 135 12.44 -13.72 -15.18
CA GLY A 135 12.00 -15.05 -15.60
C GLY A 135 10.53 -15.38 -15.26
N LEU A 136 9.80 -14.47 -14.61
CA LEU A 136 8.39 -14.66 -14.28
C LEU A 136 7.49 -13.97 -15.30
N THR A 137 6.32 -14.56 -15.52
CA THR A 137 5.27 -14.04 -16.41
C THR A 137 4.08 -13.53 -15.59
N ASP A 138 3.13 -12.85 -16.23
CA ASP A 138 1.88 -12.44 -15.57
C ASP A 138 1.10 -13.64 -15.01
N SER A 139 1.20 -14.81 -15.66
CA SER A 139 0.58 -16.05 -15.16
C SER A 139 1.20 -16.52 -13.84
N ASP A 140 2.49 -16.31 -13.61
CA ASP A 140 3.12 -16.63 -12.32
C ASP A 140 2.57 -15.75 -11.21
N PHE A 141 2.23 -14.50 -11.51
CA PHE A 141 1.63 -13.58 -10.54
C PHE A 141 0.15 -13.85 -10.26
N SER A 142 -0.44 -14.87 -10.91
CA SER A 142 -1.72 -15.45 -10.48
C SER A 142 -1.58 -16.27 -9.19
N ASP A 143 -0.36 -16.64 -8.78
CA ASP A 143 -0.08 -17.24 -7.46
C ASP A 143 0.33 -16.16 -6.44
N PRO A 144 -0.44 -15.95 -5.35
CA PRO A 144 -0.09 -15.02 -4.27
C PRO A 144 1.30 -15.29 -3.66
N SER A 145 1.81 -16.51 -3.74
CA SER A 145 3.14 -16.84 -3.23
C SER A 145 4.24 -16.07 -3.97
N GLN A 146 4.02 -15.76 -5.26
CA GLN A 146 4.97 -15.12 -6.16
C GLN A 146 5.05 -13.61 -5.99
N GLU A 147 4.14 -12.99 -5.24
CA GLU A 147 4.18 -11.55 -4.92
C GLU A 147 5.52 -11.09 -4.34
N ARG A 148 6.29 -12.00 -3.73
CA ARG A 148 7.62 -11.68 -3.22
C ARG A 148 8.60 -11.19 -4.29
N TRP A 149 8.35 -11.46 -5.56
CA TRP A 149 9.15 -11.05 -6.72
C TRP A 149 8.60 -9.80 -7.43
N PHE A 150 7.52 -9.22 -6.93
CA PHE A 150 6.76 -8.15 -7.61
C PHE A 150 7.35 -6.73 -7.44
N ALA A 151 8.61 -6.59 -7.02
CA ALA A 151 9.18 -5.26 -6.76
C ALA A 151 9.22 -4.39 -8.01
N PHE A 152 9.66 -4.94 -9.15
CA PHE A 152 9.78 -4.22 -10.42
C PHE A 152 8.40 -3.90 -11.00
N GLN A 153 7.62 -4.94 -11.29
CA GLN A 153 6.30 -4.83 -11.91
C GLN A 153 5.32 -3.98 -11.11
N GLY A 154 5.38 -4.03 -9.77
CA GLY A 154 4.55 -3.16 -8.96
C GLY A 154 4.91 -1.67 -9.07
N GLY A 155 6.09 -1.32 -9.58
CA GLY A 155 6.48 0.05 -9.93
C GLY A 155 6.06 0.50 -11.33
N CYS A 156 5.62 -0.42 -12.19
CA CYS A 156 5.12 -0.13 -13.54
C CYS A 156 3.67 0.38 -13.48
N TYR A 157 3.46 1.57 -12.91
CA TYR A 157 2.11 2.08 -12.64
C TYR A 157 1.25 2.26 -13.88
N ALA A 158 1.88 2.48 -15.03
CA ALA A 158 1.21 2.65 -16.32
C ALA A 158 0.38 1.43 -16.74
N ASP A 159 0.72 0.25 -16.22
CA ASP A 159 0.04 -1.01 -16.52
C ASP A 159 -1.31 -1.12 -15.80
N TYR A 160 -1.49 -0.38 -14.71
CA TYR A 160 -2.66 -0.48 -13.82
C TYR A 160 -3.53 0.77 -13.83
N LEU A 161 -2.93 1.95 -13.90
CA LEU A 161 -3.65 3.20 -13.70
C LEU A 161 -4.84 3.43 -14.66
N PRO A 162 -4.75 3.09 -15.98
CA PRO A 162 -5.84 3.37 -16.92
C PRO A 162 -7.18 2.78 -16.51
N VAL A 163 -7.21 1.51 -16.09
CA VAL A 163 -8.47 0.84 -15.75
C VAL A 163 -9.13 1.43 -14.49
N TRP A 164 -8.32 1.87 -13.52
CA TRP A 164 -8.84 2.59 -12.35
C TRP A 164 -9.42 3.95 -12.74
N HIS A 165 -8.72 4.69 -13.61
CA HIS A 165 -9.18 5.99 -14.07
C HIS A 165 -10.47 5.89 -14.89
N GLU A 166 -10.55 4.95 -15.83
CA GLU A 166 -11.75 4.69 -16.64
C GLU A 166 -12.95 4.31 -15.76
N ALA A 167 -12.73 3.45 -14.77
CA ALA A 167 -13.80 2.95 -13.92
C ALA A 167 -14.33 3.98 -12.92
N LEU A 168 -13.50 4.92 -12.44
CA LEU A 168 -13.83 5.79 -11.30
C LEU A 168 -13.85 7.28 -11.65
N GLY A 169 -13.14 7.72 -12.68
CA GLY A 169 -13.07 9.12 -13.09
C GLY A 169 -12.71 10.05 -11.94
N GLU A 170 -13.63 10.94 -11.59
CA GLU A 170 -13.50 11.89 -10.48
C GLU A 170 -13.48 11.24 -9.09
N ASN A 171 -13.90 9.97 -8.96
CA ASN A 171 -13.83 9.21 -7.70
C ASN A 171 -12.47 8.51 -7.49
N LEU A 172 -11.48 8.79 -8.33
CA LEU A 172 -10.09 8.36 -8.14
C LEU A 172 -9.21 9.56 -7.86
N GLU A 173 -8.50 9.53 -6.73
CA GLU A 173 -7.53 10.54 -6.37
C GLU A 173 -6.11 9.99 -6.30
N ILE A 174 -5.20 10.65 -7.02
CA ILE A 174 -3.79 10.29 -7.11
C ILE A 174 -2.98 11.26 -6.25
N ILE A 175 -2.22 10.70 -5.31
CA ILE A 175 -1.35 11.42 -4.38
C ILE A 175 0.09 11.04 -4.69
N TYR A 176 1.02 11.97 -4.51
CA TYR A 176 2.45 11.68 -4.63
C TYR A 176 3.11 11.55 -3.27
N PHE A 177 3.84 10.46 -3.06
CA PHE A 177 4.55 10.16 -1.82
C PHE A 177 5.48 11.29 -1.39
N ASP A 178 6.19 11.91 -2.34
CA ASP A 178 7.12 13.00 -2.02
C ASP A 178 6.38 14.23 -1.46
N GLU A 179 5.19 14.53 -1.97
CA GLU A 179 4.35 15.61 -1.47
C GLU A 179 3.77 15.24 -0.11
N LEU A 180 3.29 14.01 0.06
CA LEU A 180 2.82 13.50 1.35
C LEU A 180 3.89 13.60 2.44
N MET A 181 5.17 13.37 2.09
CA MET A 181 6.27 13.44 3.05
C MET A 181 6.78 14.87 3.31
N LYS A 182 6.72 15.77 2.33
CA LYS A 182 7.27 17.14 2.43
C LYS A 182 6.23 18.17 2.87
N GLN A 183 4.99 18.01 2.42
CA GLN A 183 3.88 18.96 2.59
C GLN A 183 2.61 18.22 3.02
N PRO A 184 2.65 17.50 4.14
CA PRO A 184 1.55 16.62 4.54
C PRO A 184 0.23 17.30 4.76
N GLN A 185 0.25 18.51 5.34
CA GLN A 185 -0.95 19.28 5.61
C GLN A 185 -1.69 19.60 4.30
N GLN A 186 -0.98 20.04 3.27
CA GLN A 186 -1.58 20.33 1.96
C GLN A 186 -2.19 19.08 1.31
N VAL A 187 -1.53 17.93 1.45
CA VAL A 187 -2.06 16.65 0.95
C VAL A 187 -3.29 16.23 1.74
N LEU A 188 -3.30 16.40 3.06
CA LEU A 188 -4.49 16.08 3.88
C LEU A 188 -5.66 17.02 3.57
N GLU A 189 -5.42 18.30 3.33
CA GLU A 189 -6.44 19.26 2.87
C GLU A 189 -7.01 18.87 1.50
N GLN A 190 -6.15 18.45 0.56
CA GLN A 190 -6.57 17.92 -0.74
C GLN A 190 -7.44 16.67 -0.59
N VAL A 191 -7.02 15.72 0.26
CA VAL A 191 -7.78 14.49 0.51
C VAL A 191 -9.08 14.78 1.24
N ALA A 192 -9.12 15.72 2.18
CA ALA A 192 -10.35 16.12 2.86
C ALA A 192 -11.37 16.73 1.89
N ARG A 193 -10.93 17.63 0.99
CA ARG A 193 -11.77 18.15 -0.10
C ARG A 193 -12.27 17.02 -0.98
N PHE A 194 -11.39 16.11 -1.39
CA PHE A 194 -11.77 14.96 -2.20
C PHE A 194 -12.78 14.06 -1.50
N LEU A 195 -12.66 13.84 -0.17
CA LEU A 195 -13.56 13.02 0.62
C LEU A 195 -14.84 13.74 1.04
N ASN A 196 -14.91 15.07 0.94
CA ASN A 196 -15.97 15.94 1.47
C ASN A 196 -16.05 15.92 3.00
N ILE A 197 -14.91 16.09 3.68
CA ILE A 197 -14.80 16.25 5.13
C ILE A 197 -14.09 17.57 5.46
N ASP A 198 -14.24 18.05 6.70
CA ASP A 198 -13.68 19.33 7.15
C ASP A 198 -12.17 19.23 7.41
N SER A 199 -11.36 19.85 6.55
CA SER A 199 -9.91 19.85 6.69
C SER A 199 -9.38 20.50 7.97
N GLU A 200 -10.17 21.34 8.66
CA GLU A 200 -9.74 22.00 9.91
C GLU A 200 -9.77 21.06 11.12
N LEU A 201 -10.46 19.92 11.02
CA LEU A 201 -10.62 18.96 12.11
C LEU A 201 -9.50 17.91 12.17
N PHE A 202 -8.51 17.97 11.28
CA PHE A 202 -7.31 17.18 11.47
C PHE A 202 -6.63 17.61 12.77
N PRO A 203 -6.27 16.66 13.66
CA PRO A 203 -5.46 17.00 14.80
C PRO A 203 -4.13 17.59 14.32
N SER A 204 -3.51 18.45 15.13
CA SER A 204 -2.17 18.99 14.88
C SER A 204 -1.13 17.86 14.91
N LEU A 205 -1.07 17.11 13.82
CA LEU A 205 -0.26 15.91 13.71
C LEU A 205 1.09 16.29 13.10
N GLU A 206 2.16 16.00 13.82
CA GLU A 206 3.34 15.50 13.12
C GLU A 206 2.89 14.24 12.40
N LEU A 207 3.01 14.18 11.06
CA LEU A 207 2.82 12.91 10.35
C LEU A 207 3.65 11.86 11.08
N ALA A 208 2.95 10.91 11.70
CA ALA A 208 3.61 9.78 12.29
C ALA A 208 4.36 9.09 11.14
N ARG A 209 5.70 9.15 11.16
CA ARG A 209 6.60 8.45 10.24
C ARG A 209 6.52 6.94 10.48
N GLU A 210 5.31 6.40 10.47
CA GLU A 210 5.03 5.01 10.72
C GLU A 210 5.39 4.19 9.48
N ASN A 211 5.98 3.01 9.71
CA ASN A 211 6.28 1.99 8.70
C ASN A 211 7.51 2.23 7.82
N GLN A 212 8.55 2.83 8.40
CA GLN A 212 9.88 2.57 7.88
C GLN A 212 10.23 1.09 8.13
N THR A 213 10.65 0.38 7.07
CA THR A 213 11.13 -1.01 7.21
C THR A 213 12.30 -1.01 8.21
N THR A 214 12.09 -1.60 9.37
CA THR A 214 13.14 -1.83 10.37
C THR A 214 13.82 -3.15 10.07
N GLY A 215 15.16 -3.16 10.10
CA GLY A 215 15.93 -4.39 9.97
C GLY A 215 15.83 -5.24 11.23
N TYR A 216 16.47 -6.40 11.22
CA TYR A 216 16.63 -7.24 12.42
C TYR A 216 18.10 -7.57 12.69
N LYS A 217 18.46 -7.77 13.97
CA LYS A 217 19.82 -8.13 14.38
C LYS A 217 20.09 -9.64 14.25
N ARG A 218 19.17 -10.47 14.74
CA ARG A 218 19.28 -11.94 14.78
C ARG A 218 18.19 -12.61 13.94
N SER A 219 18.60 -13.41 12.95
CA SER A 219 17.67 -14.10 12.03
C SER A 219 16.84 -15.20 12.69
N GLY A 220 17.38 -15.89 13.71
CA GLY A 220 16.64 -16.88 14.50
C GLY A 220 15.44 -16.29 15.24
N LEU A 221 15.63 -15.14 15.91
CA LEU A 221 14.56 -14.41 16.60
C LEU A 221 13.52 -13.85 15.62
N GLN A 222 13.95 -13.38 14.44
CA GLN A 222 13.02 -12.94 13.39
C GLN A 222 12.17 -14.12 12.89
N ARG A 223 12.77 -15.29 12.62
CA ARG A 223 12.01 -16.50 12.22
C ARG A 223 10.98 -16.89 13.27
N PHE A 224 11.38 -16.93 14.54
CA PHE A 224 10.49 -17.26 15.64
C PHE A 224 9.34 -16.25 15.76
N ALA A 225 9.64 -14.95 15.75
CA ALA A 225 8.62 -13.90 15.82
C ALA A 225 7.63 -13.97 14.65
N LEU A 226 8.11 -14.22 13.43
CA LEU A 226 7.25 -14.40 12.26
C LEU A 226 6.36 -15.65 12.40
N ALA A 227 6.92 -16.78 12.82
CA ALA A 227 6.15 -18.01 13.03
C ALA A 227 5.06 -17.85 14.09
N VAL A 228 5.37 -17.19 15.22
CA VAL A 228 4.40 -16.85 16.26
C VAL A 228 3.31 -15.92 15.71
N ASN A 229 3.70 -14.88 14.96
CA ASN A 229 2.74 -13.94 14.38
C ASN A 229 1.79 -14.63 13.39
N THR A 230 2.29 -15.51 12.52
CA THR A 230 1.45 -16.27 11.57
C THR A 230 0.53 -17.24 12.30
N ARG A 231 1.05 -18.00 13.28
CA ARG A 231 0.25 -18.97 14.05
C ARG A 231 -0.85 -18.31 14.88
N LEU A 232 -0.57 -17.14 15.43
CA LEU A 232 -1.51 -16.40 16.28
C LEU A 232 -2.21 -15.27 15.52
N GLU A 233 -2.13 -15.23 14.20
CA GLU A 233 -2.55 -14.07 13.42
C GLU A 233 -4.02 -13.71 13.66
N LYS A 234 -4.93 -14.69 13.58
CA LYS A 234 -6.37 -14.49 13.83
C LYS A 234 -6.65 -13.97 15.24
N PHE A 235 -5.89 -14.44 16.24
CA PHE A 235 -6.04 -14.03 17.64
C PHE A 235 -5.46 -12.63 17.90
N LEU A 236 -4.26 -12.35 17.39
CA LEU A 236 -3.57 -11.07 17.53
C LEU A 236 -4.25 -9.95 16.73
N ARG A 237 -4.90 -10.28 15.60
CA ARG A 237 -5.74 -9.34 14.84
C ARG A 237 -6.94 -8.86 15.68
N ARG A 238 -7.54 -9.75 16.50
CA ARG A 238 -8.64 -9.39 17.42
C ARG A 238 -8.19 -8.59 18.65
N HIS A 239 -6.90 -8.60 18.97
CA HIS A 239 -6.32 -7.94 20.15
C HIS A 239 -5.18 -6.99 19.76
N TYR A 240 -5.50 -5.96 18.98
CA TYR A 240 -4.52 -5.04 18.40
C TYR A 240 -3.54 -4.45 19.43
N GLY A 241 -4.02 -4.04 20.62
CA GLY A 241 -3.15 -3.48 21.67
C GLY A 241 -2.09 -4.47 22.20
N LEU A 242 -2.40 -5.77 22.24
CA LEU A 242 -1.42 -6.80 22.59
C LEU A 242 -0.40 -7.00 21.47
N LYS A 243 -0.87 -7.02 20.22
CA LYS A 243 -0.01 -7.13 19.03
C LYS A 243 1.00 -5.98 18.97
N GLU A 244 0.57 -4.75 19.21
CA GLU A 244 1.44 -3.56 19.28
C GLU A 244 2.51 -3.69 20.37
N LYS A 245 2.13 -4.09 21.59
CA LYS A 245 3.08 -4.29 22.70
C LYS A 245 4.13 -5.36 22.39
N LEU A 246 3.71 -6.51 21.87
CA LEU A 246 4.61 -7.59 21.47
C LEU A 246 5.56 -7.16 20.35
N ARG A 247 5.03 -6.43 19.35
CA ARG A 247 5.80 -5.86 18.25
C ARG A 247 6.85 -4.86 18.74
N SER A 248 6.46 -3.94 19.62
CA SER A 248 7.35 -2.94 20.22
C SER A 248 8.47 -3.61 21.03
N MET A 249 8.14 -4.59 21.88
CA MET A 249 9.12 -5.35 22.64
C MET A 249 10.09 -6.11 21.74
N TYR A 250 9.57 -6.74 20.67
CA TYR A 250 10.38 -7.43 19.69
C TYR A 250 11.39 -6.49 19.01
N TYR A 251 10.95 -5.34 18.49
CA TYR A 251 11.84 -4.40 17.82
C TYR A 251 12.82 -3.72 18.78
N ARG A 252 12.48 -3.56 20.06
CA ARG A 252 13.44 -3.09 21.08
C ARG A 252 14.61 -4.07 21.26
N ILE A 253 14.34 -5.37 21.20
CA ILE A 253 15.36 -6.42 21.40
C ILE A 253 16.10 -6.73 20.11
N ASN A 254 15.36 -6.93 19.01
CA ASN A 254 15.90 -7.47 17.77
C ASN A 254 15.83 -6.49 16.59
N GLY A 255 15.28 -5.29 16.75
CA GLY A 255 15.24 -4.28 15.69
C GLY A 255 16.63 -3.74 15.37
N SER A 256 16.85 -3.46 14.09
CA SER A 256 18.05 -2.78 13.58
C SER A 256 17.63 -1.47 12.91
N THR A 257 18.34 -0.40 13.25
CA THR A 257 18.23 0.92 12.62
C THR A 257 19.13 1.06 11.40
N LYS A 258 20.03 0.09 11.14
CA LYS A 258 20.93 0.10 9.99
C LYS A 258 20.12 -0.19 8.73
N LYS A 259 19.73 0.87 8.02
CA LYS A 259 19.10 0.76 6.70
C LYS A 259 20.14 0.41 5.66
N GLU A 260 19.81 -0.60 4.87
CA GLU A 260 20.56 -0.89 3.65
C GLU A 260 20.34 0.26 2.67
N LYS A 261 21.43 0.96 2.32
CA LYS A 261 21.41 1.98 1.27
C LYS A 261 21.48 1.25 -0.06
N MET A 262 20.68 1.71 -1.02
CA MET A 262 20.76 1.21 -2.39
C MET A 262 22.11 1.60 -2.99
N PRO A 263 22.88 0.62 -3.51
CA PRO A 263 24.08 0.91 -4.28
C PRO A 263 23.77 1.73 -5.55
N GLU A 264 24.69 2.57 -5.98
CA GLU A 264 24.47 3.52 -7.09
C GLU A 264 24.37 2.84 -8.46
N ASP A 265 25.09 1.75 -8.65
CA ASP A 265 24.97 0.86 -9.81
C ASP A 265 23.57 0.27 -9.92
N ILE A 266 23.00 -0.19 -8.79
CA ILE A 266 21.61 -0.68 -8.74
C ILE A 266 20.61 0.44 -9.03
N ARG A 267 20.84 1.65 -8.50
CA ARG A 267 20.00 2.83 -8.82
C ARG A 267 20.00 3.07 -10.33
N THR A 268 21.17 3.05 -10.96
CA THR A 268 21.33 3.29 -12.39
C THR A 268 20.60 2.24 -13.22
N VAL A 269 20.77 0.95 -12.90
CA VAL A 269 20.07 -0.16 -13.58
C VAL A 269 18.54 -0.02 -13.46
N LEU A 270 18.04 0.30 -12.27
CA LEU A 270 16.60 0.46 -12.08
C LEU A 270 16.06 1.71 -12.79
N ALA A 271 16.79 2.82 -12.77
CA ALA A 271 16.40 4.05 -13.45
C ALA A 271 16.27 3.84 -14.96
N ASP A 272 17.23 3.15 -15.57
CA ASP A 272 17.18 2.74 -16.99
C ASP A 272 15.94 1.88 -17.28
N ARG A 273 15.72 0.83 -16.49
CA ARG A 273 14.57 -0.07 -16.65
C ARG A 273 13.21 0.61 -16.49
N TYR A 274 13.12 1.63 -15.64
CA TYR A 274 11.87 2.37 -15.43
C TYR A 274 11.66 3.50 -16.44
N GLN A 275 12.61 3.79 -17.34
CA GLN A 275 12.49 4.88 -18.31
C GLN A 275 11.23 4.72 -19.18
N ALA A 276 11.03 3.55 -19.80
CA ALA A 276 9.86 3.31 -20.66
C ALA A 276 8.53 3.29 -19.88
N PRO A 277 8.38 2.56 -18.75
CA PRO A 277 7.17 2.63 -17.93
C PRO A 277 6.85 4.04 -17.42
N ASN A 278 7.87 4.83 -17.04
CA ASN A 278 7.68 6.20 -16.56
C ASN A 278 7.28 7.15 -17.69
N ALA A 279 7.83 6.99 -18.89
CA ALA A 279 7.42 7.77 -20.05
C ALA A 279 5.93 7.51 -20.38
N GLN A 280 5.49 6.25 -20.33
CA GLN A 280 4.09 5.90 -20.52
C GLN A 280 3.19 6.48 -19.42
N LEU A 281 3.59 6.34 -18.15
CA LEU A 281 2.85 6.91 -17.03
C LEU A 281 2.73 8.44 -17.13
N ARG A 282 3.81 9.11 -17.53
CA ARG A 282 3.83 10.56 -17.76
C ARG A 282 2.76 10.96 -18.77
N SER A 283 2.70 10.30 -19.93
CA SER A 283 1.69 10.56 -20.96
C SER A 283 0.27 10.32 -20.43
N GLN A 284 0.04 9.25 -19.67
CA GLN A 284 -1.26 8.96 -19.07
C GLN A 284 -1.69 10.04 -18.06
N LEU A 285 -0.81 10.44 -17.14
CA LEU A 285 -1.11 11.48 -16.16
C LEU A 285 -1.38 12.84 -16.83
N GLN A 286 -0.63 13.19 -17.88
CA GLN A 286 -0.87 14.41 -18.65
C GLN A 286 -2.23 14.37 -19.35
N ALA A 287 -2.60 13.23 -19.96
CA ALA A 287 -3.92 13.05 -20.58
C ALA A 287 -5.07 13.16 -19.56
N MET A 288 -4.83 12.75 -18.31
CA MET A 288 -5.76 12.90 -17.19
C MET A 288 -5.77 14.32 -16.58
N GLY A 289 -4.99 15.27 -17.13
CA GLY A 289 -4.87 16.63 -16.59
C GLY A 289 -4.20 16.69 -15.22
N ARG A 290 -3.46 15.66 -14.81
CA ARG A 290 -2.80 15.58 -13.51
C ARG A 290 -1.44 16.26 -13.54
N LYS A 291 -1.13 16.99 -12.46
CA LYS A 291 0.22 17.51 -12.21
C LYS A 291 1.20 16.35 -12.11
N LEU A 292 2.37 16.48 -12.72
CA LEU A 292 3.41 15.46 -12.65
C LEU A 292 4.21 15.59 -11.34
N PRO A 293 4.63 14.48 -10.72
CA PRO A 293 5.60 14.51 -9.65
C PRO A 293 7.00 14.75 -10.22
N ARG A 294 7.91 15.28 -9.39
CA ARG A 294 9.28 15.63 -9.80
C ARG A 294 10.04 14.51 -10.53
N TRP A 295 9.84 13.26 -10.14
CA TRP A 295 10.50 12.10 -10.77
C TRP A 295 9.93 11.72 -12.15
N LEU A 296 8.90 12.42 -12.64
CA LEU A 296 8.38 12.33 -14.02
C LEU A 296 8.56 13.63 -14.81
N GLU A 297 9.06 14.71 -14.22
CA GLU A 297 9.15 16.02 -14.88
C GLU A 297 10.27 16.10 -15.94
N GLY A 298 11.30 15.25 -15.85
CA GLY A 298 12.41 15.17 -16.80
C GLY A 298 13.58 14.39 -16.23
#